data_AF-A0A9D8ZMA0-F1
#
_entry.id   AF-A0A9D8ZMA0-F1
#
_cell.length_a   1.000
_cell.length_b   1.000
_cell.length_c   1.000
_cell.angle_alpha   90.00
_cell.angle_beta   90.00
_cell.angle_gamma   90.00
#
_symmetry.space_group_name_H-M   'P 1'
#
loop_
_entity.id
_entity.type
_entity.pdbx_description
1 polymer ?
#
loop_
_entity_poly.entity_id
_entity_poly.type
_entity_poly.pdbx_seq_one_letter_code
_entity_poly.pdbx_strand_id
1 'polypeptide(L)'
;MPLDVRTLTPATGLADHLGDLARLRMRVFHDWPYLYDGDAEEERKYLSAFARSTGAVCIAAFDGGDMVGASTGLPLTDEHDEIKRPFIEAGIPIDNIFYGAESVLLPDHRGGGLYRKFMDGREAHARQLGGFDRMAFCGVIRPDDHPLKPADAKPLDDVWRHFGYAPREDLVCHFAWKDIDQDAETEKPLKFWLKAL
;
A
#
# COMPACT_ATOMS: atom_id res chain seq x y z
N MET A 1 -6.07 -24.45 7.54
CA MET A 1 -6.57 -24.69 6.16
C MET A 1 -5.60 -24.02 5.19
N PRO A 2 -5.55 -24.35 3.89
CA PRO A 2 -4.75 -23.54 2.96
C PRO A 2 -5.30 -22.10 2.95
N LEU A 3 -4.40 -21.12 2.87
CA LEU A 3 -4.78 -19.72 2.71
C LEU A 3 -5.52 -19.54 1.37
N ASP A 4 -6.63 -18.85 1.41
CA ASP A 4 -7.43 -18.49 0.23
C ASP A 4 -7.04 -17.10 -0.25
N VAL A 5 -6.53 -16.99 -1.48
CA VAL A 5 -6.09 -15.72 -2.06
C VAL A 5 -7.02 -15.34 -3.20
N ARG A 6 -7.67 -14.20 -3.08
CA ARG A 6 -8.70 -13.70 -4.00
C ARG A 6 -8.30 -12.36 -4.60
N THR A 7 -8.67 -12.15 -5.85
CA THR A 7 -8.61 -10.83 -6.49
C THR A 7 -9.98 -10.18 -6.37
N LEU A 8 -10.05 -9.12 -5.57
CA LEU A 8 -11.25 -8.33 -5.36
C LEU A 8 -11.13 -7.03 -6.14
N THR A 9 -12.14 -6.70 -6.93
CA THR A 9 -12.26 -5.45 -7.69
C THR A 9 -13.61 -4.81 -7.34
N PRO A 10 -13.88 -3.55 -7.71
CA PRO A 10 -15.21 -2.96 -7.56
C PRO A 10 -16.31 -3.84 -8.15
N ALA A 11 -16.05 -4.49 -9.29
CA ALA A 11 -17.01 -5.38 -9.95
C ALA A 11 -17.22 -6.73 -9.23
N THR A 12 -16.27 -7.16 -8.39
CA THR A 12 -16.33 -8.46 -7.69
C THR A 12 -16.54 -8.32 -6.18
N GLY A 13 -16.97 -7.15 -5.71
CA GLY A 13 -17.35 -6.94 -4.30
C GLY A 13 -16.22 -6.40 -3.40
N LEU A 14 -15.25 -5.67 -3.94
CA LEU A 14 -14.22 -4.99 -3.12
C LEU A 14 -14.84 -4.12 -2.00
N ALA A 15 -15.95 -3.44 -2.30
CA ALA A 15 -16.67 -2.61 -1.35
C ALA A 15 -17.11 -3.37 -0.08
N ASP A 16 -17.49 -4.65 -0.24
CA ASP A 16 -17.97 -5.49 0.85
C ASP A 16 -16.84 -5.87 1.84
N HIS A 17 -15.58 -5.76 1.39
CA HIS A 17 -14.40 -6.12 2.16
C HIS A 17 -13.61 -4.92 2.69
N LEU A 18 -14.06 -3.68 2.49
CA LEU A 18 -13.36 -2.49 3.01
C LEU A 18 -13.28 -2.48 4.53
N GLY A 19 -14.29 -3.02 5.21
CA GLY A 19 -14.25 -3.16 6.67
C GLY A 19 -13.16 -4.12 7.15
N ASP A 20 -12.95 -5.23 6.43
CA ASP A 20 -11.89 -6.20 6.75
C ASP A 20 -10.51 -5.59 6.50
N LEU A 21 -10.37 -4.90 5.36
CA LEU A 21 -9.15 -4.21 4.97
C LEU A 21 -8.77 -3.11 5.98
N ALA A 22 -9.73 -2.29 6.41
CA ALA A 22 -9.48 -1.25 7.42
C ALA A 22 -8.95 -1.85 8.74
N ARG A 23 -9.56 -2.93 9.23
CA ARG A 23 -9.10 -3.59 10.46
C ARG A 23 -7.68 -4.15 10.31
N LEU A 24 -7.39 -4.77 9.16
CA LEU A 24 -6.07 -5.29 8.87
C LEU A 24 -5.02 -4.16 8.78
N ARG A 25 -5.34 -3.08 8.07
CA ARG A 25 -4.50 -1.88 7.92
C ARG A 25 -4.17 -1.26 9.27
N MET A 26 -5.17 -0.99 10.11
CA MET A 26 -4.94 -0.45 11.45
C MET A 26 -3.99 -1.34 12.25
N ARG A 27 -4.19 -2.66 12.23
CA ARG A 27 -3.32 -3.59 12.98
C ARG A 27 -1.89 -3.61 12.44
N VAL A 28 -1.70 -3.59 11.12
CA VAL A 28 -0.35 -3.67 10.52
C VAL A 28 0.37 -2.32 10.56
N PHE A 29 -0.33 -1.21 10.36
CA PHE A 29 0.24 0.13 10.40
C PHE A 29 0.48 0.65 11.80
N HIS A 30 -0.17 0.10 12.84
CA HIS A 30 0.22 0.35 14.22
C HIS A 30 1.68 -0.05 14.51
N ASP A 31 2.20 -1.03 13.77
CA ASP A 31 3.59 -1.48 13.91
C ASP A 31 4.57 -0.63 13.08
N TRP A 32 5.86 -0.82 13.35
CA TRP A 32 6.95 -0.22 12.59
C TRP A 32 6.88 -0.57 11.09
N PRO A 33 7.12 0.38 10.16
CA PRO A 33 7.59 1.76 10.37
C PRO A 33 6.49 2.82 10.41
N TYR A 34 5.21 2.43 10.34
CA TYR A 34 4.11 3.39 10.21
C TYR A 34 3.71 3.98 11.56
N LEU A 35 3.69 3.17 12.62
CA LEU A 35 3.36 3.60 13.98
C LEU A 35 2.03 4.36 14.05
N TYR A 36 1.09 4.02 13.17
CA TYR A 36 -0.15 4.74 12.94
C TYR A 36 -1.13 4.55 14.11
N ASP A 37 -1.53 5.67 14.71
CA ASP A 37 -2.61 5.77 15.70
C ASP A 37 -3.75 6.64 15.15
N GLY A 38 -4.43 6.11 14.13
CA GLY A 38 -5.63 6.72 13.57
C GLY A 38 -6.89 5.94 13.91
N ASP A 39 -8.01 6.38 13.33
CA ASP A 39 -9.32 5.81 13.64
C ASP A 39 -10.04 5.18 12.42
N ALA A 40 -11.17 4.52 12.72
CA ALA A 40 -11.97 3.82 11.72
C ALA A 40 -12.73 4.76 10.77
N GLU A 41 -12.96 6.01 11.13
CA GLU A 41 -13.57 7.02 10.25
C GLU A 41 -12.58 7.49 9.19
N GLU A 42 -11.34 7.80 9.60
CA GLU A 42 -10.25 8.17 8.71
C GLU A 42 -9.94 7.06 7.71
N GLU A 43 -9.83 5.82 8.19
CA GLU A 43 -9.58 4.65 7.33
C GLU A 43 -10.72 4.43 6.32
N ARG A 44 -11.99 4.61 6.72
CA ARG A 44 -13.12 4.53 5.77
C ARG A 44 -13.06 5.61 4.70
N LYS A 45 -12.70 6.84 5.08
CA LYS A 45 -12.57 7.95 4.13
C LYS A 45 -11.47 7.66 3.12
N TYR A 46 -10.30 7.22 3.59
CA TYR A 46 -9.17 6.86 2.74
C TYR A 46 -9.53 5.71 1.78
N LEU A 47 -10.15 4.64 2.31
CA LEU A 47 -10.51 3.47 1.52
C LEU A 47 -11.65 3.70 0.54
N SER A 48 -12.40 4.80 0.66
CA SER A 48 -13.49 5.13 -0.26
C SER A 48 -13.02 5.36 -1.70
N ALA A 49 -11.75 5.73 -1.91
CA ALA A 49 -11.15 5.86 -3.24
C ALA A 49 -11.18 4.53 -4.02
N PHE A 50 -10.88 3.41 -3.35
CA PHE A 50 -10.89 2.08 -3.97
C PHE A 50 -12.29 1.61 -4.37
N ALA A 51 -13.33 2.01 -3.64
CA ALA A 51 -14.70 1.70 -4.03
C ALA A 51 -15.16 2.51 -5.26
N ARG A 52 -14.59 3.70 -5.48
CA ARG A 52 -14.98 4.61 -6.57
C ARG A 52 -14.15 4.42 -7.84
N SER A 53 -12.89 4.03 -7.71
CA SER A 53 -12.01 3.77 -8.84
C SER A 53 -12.40 2.47 -9.54
N THR A 54 -12.83 2.55 -10.79
CA THR A 54 -13.16 1.36 -11.60
C THR A 54 -11.94 0.47 -11.87
N GLY A 55 -10.73 1.02 -11.75
CA GLY A 55 -9.47 0.30 -11.91
C GLY A 55 -8.91 -0.29 -10.63
N ALA A 56 -9.54 -0.09 -9.47
CA ALA A 56 -9.03 -0.58 -8.20
C ALA A 56 -8.99 -2.11 -8.09
N VAL A 57 -8.05 -2.60 -7.29
CA VAL A 57 -7.89 -4.00 -6.92
C VAL A 57 -7.44 -4.15 -5.48
N CYS A 58 -7.87 -5.24 -4.84
CA CYS A 58 -7.29 -5.77 -3.61
C CYS A 58 -7.00 -7.26 -3.82
N ILE A 59 -5.73 -7.63 -3.72
CA ILE A 59 -5.32 -9.04 -3.63
C ILE A 59 -5.40 -9.42 -2.15
N ALA A 60 -6.50 -10.06 -1.76
CA ALA A 60 -6.81 -10.39 -0.37
C ALA A 60 -6.46 -11.84 -0.05
N ALA A 61 -5.82 -12.08 1.08
CA ALA A 61 -5.51 -13.39 1.63
C ALA A 61 -6.36 -13.64 2.88
N PHE A 62 -7.07 -14.77 2.89
CA PHE A 62 -7.94 -15.19 3.96
C PHE A 62 -7.42 -16.48 4.61
N ASP A 63 -7.50 -16.53 5.95
CA ASP A 63 -7.36 -17.76 6.73
C ASP A 63 -8.74 -18.08 7.34
N GLY A 64 -9.43 -19.04 6.73
CA GLY A 64 -10.86 -19.24 7.01
C GLY A 64 -11.68 -18.03 6.56
N GLY A 65 -12.33 -17.35 7.49
CA GLY A 65 -13.13 -16.15 7.23
C GLY A 65 -12.38 -14.83 7.43
N ASP A 66 -11.19 -14.87 8.02
CA ASP A 66 -10.48 -13.66 8.44
C ASP A 66 -9.48 -13.20 7.36
N MET A 67 -9.51 -11.91 7.02
CA MET A 67 -8.52 -11.31 6.13
C MET A 67 -7.20 -11.12 6.89
N VAL A 68 -6.19 -11.91 6.53
CA VAL A 68 -4.87 -11.93 7.20
C VAL A 68 -3.79 -11.18 6.43
N GLY A 69 -4.05 -10.86 5.17
CA GLY A 69 -3.16 -10.08 4.33
C GLY A 69 -3.92 -9.45 3.16
N ALA A 70 -3.46 -8.30 2.70
CA ALA A 70 -4.05 -7.60 1.58
C ALA A 70 -2.99 -6.77 0.85
N SER A 71 -3.21 -6.58 -0.44
CA SER A 71 -2.39 -5.68 -1.23
C SER A 71 -3.26 -4.96 -2.24
N THR A 72 -3.35 -3.65 -2.11
CA THR A 72 -4.25 -2.81 -2.89
C THR A 72 -3.51 -2.04 -3.97
N GLY A 73 -4.25 -1.61 -4.99
CA GLY A 73 -3.77 -0.69 -6.01
C GLY A 73 -4.90 -0.16 -6.88
N LEU A 74 -4.62 0.91 -7.61
CA LEU A 74 -5.56 1.67 -8.44
C LEU A 74 -4.77 2.54 -9.44
N PRO A 75 -5.39 3.05 -10.52
CA PRO A 75 -4.78 4.06 -11.39
C PRO A 75 -4.34 5.28 -10.56
N LEU A 76 -3.13 5.81 -10.80
CA LEU A 76 -2.61 6.94 -10.03
C LEU A 76 -3.51 8.19 -10.15
N THR A 77 -4.24 8.35 -11.26
CA THR A 77 -5.21 9.42 -11.48
C THR A 77 -6.33 9.45 -10.44
N ASP A 78 -6.67 8.28 -9.89
CA ASP A 78 -7.81 8.09 -8.98
C ASP A 78 -7.38 8.21 -7.50
N GLU A 79 -6.10 8.42 -7.25
CA GLU A 79 -5.52 8.53 -5.92
C GLU A 79 -5.55 9.98 -5.39
N HIS A 80 -5.29 10.15 -4.09
CA HIS A 80 -5.21 11.43 -3.41
C HIS A 80 -4.18 12.39 -4.03
N ASP A 81 -4.43 13.69 -3.93
CA ASP A 81 -3.60 14.74 -4.56
C ASP A 81 -2.16 14.73 -4.02
N GLU A 82 -1.97 14.38 -2.74
CA GLU A 82 -0.66 14.25 -2.09
C GLU A 82 0.22 13.18 -2.76
N ILE A 83 -0.38 12.08 -3.23
CA ILE A 83 0.33 11.01 -3.96
C ILE A 83 0.64 11.46 -5.40
N LYS A 84 -0.30 12.16 -6.05
CA LYS A 84 -0.15 12.61 -7.45
C LYS A 84 0.87 13.74 -7.60
N ARG A 85 0.89 14.66 -6.64
CA ARG A 85 1.63 15.93 -6.71
C ARG A 85 3.12 15.77 -7.08
N PRO A 86 3.91 14.87 -6.45
CA PRO A 86 5.33 14.71 -6.80
C PRO A 86 5.55 14.31 -8.26
N PHE A 87 4.66 13.49 -8.84
CA PHE A 87 4.76 13.08 -10.24
C PHE A 87 4.44 14.23 -11.19
N ILE A 88 3.38 14.98 -10.89
CA ILE A 88 2.95 16.15 -11.68
C ILE A 88 4.06 17.21 -11.68
N GLU A 89 4.63 17.52 -10.52
CA GLU A 89 5.70 18.50 -10.37
C GLU A 89 7.00 18.06 -11.08
N ALA A 90 7.28 16.76 -11.12
CA ALA A 90 8.39 16.19 -11.88
C ALA A 90 8.12 16.06 -13.39
N GLY A 91 6.95 16.46 -13.88
CA GLY A 91 6.57 16.35 -15.29
C GLY A 91 6.36 14.91 -15.77
N ILE A 92 6.05 13.98 -14.85
CA ILE A 92 5.78 12.58 -15.16
C ILE A 92 4.28 12.42 -15.41
N PRO A 93 3.85 11.90 -16.58
CA PRO A 93 2.45 11.61 -16.84
C PRO A 93 1.93 10.61 -15.80
N ILE A 94 0.80 10.91 -15.16
CA ILE A 94 0.21 10.02 -14.16
C ILE A 94 -0.77 9.02 -14.77
N ASP A 95 -1.26 9.28 -15.98
CA ASP A 95 -2.28 8.46 -16.67
C ASP A 95 -1.78 7.06 -17.03
N ASN A 96 -0.46 6.87 -17.17
CA ASN A 96 0.18 5.59 -17.47
C ASN A 96 0.80 4.91 -16.23
N ILE A 97 0.51 5.40 -15.02
CA ILE A 97 1.02 4.84 -13.77
C ILE A 97 -0.10 4.14 -13.00
N PHE A 98 0.11 2.86 -12.69
CA PHE A 98 -0.71 2.14 -11.72
C PHE A 98 -0.04 2.23 -10.34
N TYR A 99 -0.77 2.70 -9.34
CA TYR A 99 -0.26 2.89 -8.00
C TYR A 99 -0.65 1.70 -7.11
N GLY A 100 0.35 1.00 -6.57
CA GLY A 100 0.17 0.02 -5.52
C GLY A 100 0.19 0.70 -4.16
N ALA A 101 -0.99 0.89 -3.57
CA ALA A 101 -1.13 1.73 -2.39
C ALA A 101 -0.58 1.09 -1.11
N GLU A 102 -0.73 -0.23 -0.93
CA GLU A 102 -0.20 -0.89 0.26
C GLU A 102 0.04 -2.38 0.09
N SER A 103 0.91 -2.95 0.92
CA SER A 103 1.00 -4.40 1.11
C SER A 103 1.04 -4.69 2.61
N VAL A 104 -0.09 -5.09 3.17
CA VAL A 104 -0.27 -5.34 4.61
C VAL A 104 -0.43 -6.83 4.88
N LEU A 105 0.28 -7.35 5.88
CA LEU A 105 0.30 -8.78 6.21
C LEU A 105 0.57 -8.97 7.69
N LEU A 106 -0.30 -9.73 8.36
CA LEU A 106 -0.14 -10.08 9.77
C LEU A 106 1.17 -10.84 10.00
N PRO A 107 1.88 -10.59 11.12
CA PRO A 107 3.16 -11.22 11.42
C PRO A 107 3.14 -12.76 11.34
N ASP A 108 2.11 -13.39 11.89
CA ASP A 108 1.98 -14.85 11.98
C ASP A 108 1.76 -15.53 10.61
N HIS A 109 1.49 -14.74 9.56
CA HIS A 109 1.25 -15.21 8.18
C HIS A 109 2.38 -14.81 7.22
N ARG A 110 3.50 -14.29 7.74
CA ARG A 110 4.70 -13.97 6.94
C ARG A 110 5.52 -15.22 6.61
N GLY A 111 6.41 -15.12 5.63
CA GLY A 111 7.28 -16.24 5.21
C GLY A 111 6.63 -17.32 4.34
N GLY A 112 5.30 -17.30 4.17
CA GLY A 112 4.55 -18.27 3.34
C GLY A 112 4.42 -17.92 1.86
N GLY A 113 5.22 -16.98 1.32
CA GLY A 113 5.18 -16.59 -0.10
C GLY A 113 4.03 -15.67 -0.51
N LEU A 114 3.16 -15.23 0.41
CA LEU A 114 2.04 -14.31 0.12
C LEU A 114 2.48 -13.00 -0.54
N TYR A 115 3.61 -12.44 -0.10
CA TYR A 115 4.11 -11.17 -0.64
C TYR A 115 4.36 -11.21 -2.14
N ARG A 116 4.82 -12.35 -2.67
CA ARG A 116 4.96 -12.56 -4.12
C ARG A 116 3.59 -12.57 -4.80
N LYS A 117 2.60 -13.29 -4.24
CA LYS A 117 1.24 -13.31 -4.78
C LYS A 117 0.61 -11.92 -4.83
N PHE A 118 0.88 -11.08 -3.83
CA PHE A 118 0.43 -9.69 -3.78
C PHE A 118 1.03 -8.84 -4.91
N MET A 119 2.35 -8.90 -5.09
CA MET A 119 3.03 -8.19 -6.17
C MET A 119 2.55 -8.67 -7.54
N ASP A 120 2.60 -9.98 -7.78
CA ASP A 120 2.21 -10.58 -9.06
C ASP A 120 0.73 -10.28 -9.38
N GLY A 121 -0.16 -10.35 -8.39
CA GLY A 121 -1.59 -10.10 -8.57
C GLY A 121 -1.90 -8.67 -9.00
N ARG A 122 -1.27 -7.66 -8.39
CA ARG A 122 -1.48 -6.26 -8.80
C ARG A 122 -0.88 -5.95 -10.16
N GLU A 123 0.32 -6.46 -10.43
CA GLU A 123 0.96 -6.25 -11.72
C GLU A 123 0.17 -6.94 -12.85
N ALA A 124 -0.38 -8.13 -12.60
CA ALA A 124 -1.27 -8.79 -13.54
C ALA A 124 -2.55 -7.97 -13.77
N HIS A 125 -3.16 -7.43 -12.70
CA HIS A 125 -4.35 -6.59 -12.80
C HIS A 125 -4.07 -5.30 -13.60
N ALA A 126 -2.97 -4.60 -13.32
CA ALA A 126 -2.57 -3.41 -14.07
C ALA A 126 -2.39 -3.72 -15.57
N ARG A 127 -1.72 -4.83 -15.90
CA ARG A 127 -1.56 -5.28 -17.30
C ARG A 127 -2.89 -5.65 -17.96
N GLN A 128 -3.82 -6.24 -17.22
CA GLN A 128 -5.15 -6.60 -17.73
C GLN A 128 -6.03 -5.39 -18.03
N LEU A 129 -5.98 -4.35 -17.18
CA LEU A 129 -6.65 -3.08 -17.45
C LEU A 129 -6.09 -2.39 -18.71
N GLY A 130 -4.77 -2.51 -18.92
CA GLY A 130 -4.07 -1.86 -20.01
C GLY A 130 -3.88 -0.35 -19.78
N GLY A 131 -3.06 0.28 -20.61
CA GLY A 131 -2.77 1.72 -20.53
C GLY A 131 -1.68 2.12 -19.54
N PHE A 132 -1.20 1.20 -18.70
CA PHE A 132 -0.13 1.44 -17.73
C PHE A 132 1.21 0.90 -18.23
N ASP A 133 2.26 1.74 -18.21
CA ASP A 133 3.64 1.35 -18.52
C ASP A 133 4.51 1.22 -17.26
N ARG A 134 3.99 1.64 -16.11
CA ARG A 134 4.69 1.70 -14.83
C ARG A 134 3.80 1.33 -13.66
N MET A 135 4.43 0.71 -12.67
CA MET A 135 3.91 0.61 -11.30
C MET A 135 4.65 1.60 -10.41
N ALA A 136 3.92 2.21 -9.48
CA ALA A 136 4.49 3.00 -8.39
C ALA A 136 4.08 2.43 -7.02
N PHE A 137 4.97 2.54 -6.05
CA PHE A 137 4.73 2.31 -4.61
C PHE A 137 5.41 3.42 -3.83
N CYS A 138 4.97 3.71 -2.61
CA CYS A 138 5.81 4.45 -1.67
C CYS A 138 5.85 3.77 -0.30
N GLY A 139 6.89 4.10 0.46
CA GLY A 139 7.01 3.72 1.86
C GLY A 139 7.45 4.91 2.70
N VAL A 140 7.00 4.94 3.95
CA VAL A 140 7.43 5.94 4.93
C VAL A 140 8.93 5.87 5.16
N ILE A 141 9.57 7.03 5.21
CA ILE A 141 10.95 7.20 5.59
C ILE A 141 10.98 7.51 7.08
N ARG A 142 11.69 6.67 7.85
CA ARG A 142 11.94 6.89 9.28
C ARG A 142 13.44 7.06 9.53
N PRO A 143 13.85 7.89 10.50
CA PRO A 143 15.22 7.94 10.96
C PRO A 143 15.72 6.57 11.43
N ASP A 144 17.00 6.29 11.20
CA ASP A 144 17.60 5.01 11.60
C ASP A 144 17.74 4.84 13.12
N ASP A 145 17.77 5.96 13.85
CA ASP A 145 17.86 6.07 15.30
C ASP A 145 16.50 6.31 15.98
N HIS A 146 15.39 6.09 15.26
CA HIS A 146 14.05 6.27 15.81
C HIS A 146 13.83 5.36 17.04
N PRO A 147 13.35 5.89 18.18
CA PRO A 147 13.30 5.14 19.46
C PRO A 147 12.43 3.88 19.41
N LEU A 148 11.35 3.91 18.61
CA LEU A 148 10.45 2.78 18.41
C LEU A 148 10.88 1.79 17.32
N LYS A 149 12.05 1.96 16.69
CA LYS A 149 12.55 1.03 15.67
C LYS A 149 12.94 -0.31 16.32
N PRO A 150 12.33 -1.45 15.94
CA PRO A 150 12.76 -2.75 16.43
C PRO A 150 14.20 -3.05 16.03
N ALA A 151 14.96 -3.69 16.93
CA ALA A 151 16.38 -4.01 16.69
C ALA A 151 16.59 -4.96 15.50
N ASP A 152 15.60 -5.78 15.17
CA ASP A 152 15.59 -6.73 14.05
C ASP A 152 14.82 -6.22 12.83
N ALA A 153 14.39 -4.96 12.82
CA ALA A 153 13.66 -4.37 11.70
C ALA A 153 14.51 -4.39 10.43
N LYS A 154 13.98 -5.01 9.37
CA LYS A 154 14.61 -5.05 8.06
C LYS A 154 13.89 -4.11 7.10
N PRO A 155 14.60 -3.22 6.38
CA PRO A 155 13.98 -2.40 5.35
C PRO A 155 13.45 -3.28 4.22
N LEU A 156 12.39 -2.82 3.56
CA LEU A 156 11.81 -3.50 2.40
C LEU A 156 12.56 -3.19 1.09
N ASP A 157 13.53 -2.29 1.12
CA ASP A 157 14.35 -1.87 0.00
C ASP A 157 14.86 -3.02 -0.88
N ASP A 158 15.53 -4.01 -0.27
CA ASP A 158 16.09 -5.14 -1.01
C ASP A 158 15.01 -6.06 -1.58
N VAL A 159 13.87 -6.17 -0.87
CA VAL A 159 12.70 -6.90 -1.37
C VAL A 159 12.15 -6.20 -2.60
N TRP A 160 11.98 -4.88 -2.57
CA TRP A 160 11.47 -4.10 -3.69
C TRP A 160 12.41 -4.13 -4.89
N ARG A 161 13.73 -4.02 -4.68
CA ARG A 161 14.73 -4.22 -5.73
C ARG A 161 14.64 -5.61 -6.35
N HIS A 162 14.46 -6.65 -5.55
CA HIS A 162 14.27 -8.02 -6.02
C HIS A 162 13.01 -8.18 -6.91
N PHE A 163 11.95 -7.42 -6.64
CA PHE A 163 10.76 -7.37 -7.50
C PHE A 163 10.88 -6.42 -8.70
N GLY A 164 12.03 -5.75 -8.87
CA GLY A 164 12.32 -4.87 -10.01
C GLY A 164 11.94 -3.41 -9.81
N TYR A 165 11.63 -2.99 -8.58
CA TYR A 165 11.38 -1.60 -8.25
C TYR A 165 12.69 -0.86 -7.95
N ALA A 166 12.80 0.37 -8.43
CA ALA A 166 13.91 1.28 -8.18
C ALA A 166 13.44 2.52 -7.42
N PRO A 167 14.19 3.02 -6.42
CA PRO A 167 13.81 4.20 -5.66
C PRO A 167 13.92 5.46 -6.52
N ARG A 168 13.08 6.45 -6.22
CA ARG A 168 13.10 7.80 -6.81
C ARG A 168 13.25 8.83 -5.71
N GLU A 169 14.47 9.27 -5.48
CA GLU A 169 14.78 10.26 -4.42
C GLU A 169 14.15 11.63 -4.69
N ASP A 170 13.83 11.93 -5.94
CA ASP A 170 13.14 13.16 -6.37
C ASP A 170 11.62 13.10 -6.21
N LEU A 171 11.06 11.93 -5.89
CA LEU A 171 9.62 11.73 -5.71
C LEU A 171 9.34 11.39 -4.25
N VAL A 172 8.91 12.41 -3.51
CA VAL A 172 8.52 12.30 -2.09
C VAL A 172 7.19 13.00 -1.87
N CYS A 173 6.22 12.30 -1.28
CA CYS A 173 5.01 12.92 -0.75
C CYS A 173 5.09 13.01 0.78
N HIS A 174 4.20 13.81 1.36
CA HIS A 174 4.09 13.98 2.80
C HIS A 174 2.65 13.72 3.22
N PHE A 175 2.50 12.93 4.27
CA PHE A 175 1.21 12.63 4.90
C PHE A 175 1.30 12.94 6.39
N ALA A 176 0.24 13.53 6.93
CA ALA A 176 0.09 13.72 8.36
C ALA A 176 -0.70 12.54 8.95
N TRP A 177 -0.23 12.04 10.08
CA TRP A 177 -0.97 11.14 10.96
C TRP A 177 -0.39 11.24 12.37
N LYS A 178 -1.09 10.69 13.37
CA LYS A 178 -0.59 10.62 14.74
C LYS A 178 0.20 9.33 14.94
N ASP A 179 1.43 9.44 15.44
CA ASP A 179 2.18 8.25 15.85
C ASP A 179 1.67 7.75 17.22
N ILE A 180 1.77 6.44 17.49
CA ILE A 180 1.33 5.81 18.75
C ILE A 180 1.94 6.40 20.03
N ASP A 181 3.06 7.12 19.92
CA ASP A 181 3.77 7.75 21.03
C ASP A 181 3.69 9.28 21.02
N GLN A 182 2.83 9.87 20.18
CA GLN A 182 2.68 11.32 20.04
C GLN A 182 1.26 11.79 20.39
N ASP A 183 1.18 12.99 20.96
CA ASP A 183 -0.11 13.62 21.30
C ASP A 183 -0.81 14.28 20.10
N ALA A 184 -0.09 14.50 18.99
CA ALA A 184 -0.58 15.21 17.82
C ALA A 184 -0.01 14.63 16.52
N GLU A 185 -0.66 14.94 15.41
CA GLU A 185 -0.17 14.57 14.09
C GLU A 185 1.16 15.25 13.76
N THR A 186 2.00 14.53 13.04
CA THR A 186 3.20 15.07 12.41
C THR A 186 3.25 14.64 10.95
N GLU A 187 3.90 15.44 10.10
CA GLU A 187 4.12 15.09 8.70
C GLU A 187 5.24 14.05 8.57
N LYS A 188 4.99 13.02 7.77
CA LYS A 188 5.97 11.98 7.46
C LYS A 188 6.23 11.96 5.95
N PRO A 189 7.50 11.92 5.53
CA PRO A 189 7.84 11.74 4.13
C PRO A 189 7.67 10.28 3.70
N LEU A 190 7.09 10.05 2.54
CA LEU A 190 7.08 8.75 1.87
C LEU A 190 7.82 8.85 0.54
N LYS A 191 8.76 7.94 0.32
CA LYS A 191 9.56 7.89 -0.92
C LYS A 191 8.96 6.93 -1.92
N PHE A 192 8.85 7.37 -3.18
CA PHE A 192 8.35 6.53 -4.25
C PHE A 192 9.41 5.59 -4.82
N TRP A 193 8.91 4.46 -5.30
CA TRP A 193 9.63 3.39 -5.98
C TRP A 193 8.86 3.03 -7.25
N LEU A 194 9.57 2.93 -8.36
CA LEU A 194 8.98 2.70 -9.67
C LEU A 194 9.51 1.43 -10.32
N LYS A 195 8.64 0.78 -11.09
CA LYS A 195 8.96 -0.38 -11.92
C LYS A 195 8.28 -0.21 -13.27
N ALA A 196 8.96 -0.57 -14.36
CA ALA A 196 8.32 -0.70 -15.67
C ALA A 196 7.49 -1.99 -15.75
N LEU A 197 6.29 -1.93 -16.35
CA LEU A 197 5.36 -3.05 -16.49
C LEU A 197 5.56 -3.86 -17.78
#